data_AF-A0A3D4VUG5-F1
#
_entry.id   AF-A0A3D4VUG5-F1
#
_cell.length_a   1.000
_cell.length_b   1.000
_cell.length_c   1.000
_cell.angle_alpha   90.00
_cell.angle_beta   90.00
_cell.angle_gamma   90.00
#
_symmetry.space_group_name_H-M   'P 1'
#
loop_
_entity.id
_entity.type
_entity.pdbx_description
1 polymer ?
#
loop_
_entity_poly.entity_id
_entity_poly.type
_entity_poly.pdbx_seq_one_letter_code
_entity_poly.pdbx_strand_id
1 'polypeptide(L)'
;MDKLVDVIKIFLDKYFIPTIIAISATIFFVATYPDCLKLRSNTNEFLYYILVFCLVFLFVLSICKAYKTICSKIERSNAKEQHQQYVETEKRKVLEELWTFVDKLSIPNKQALFSFLRTNNTPIESSDTYASDSIFYNRDIMHETIARAIQEESFCPTTNRKNNGHIVIPIEHPIISIPVKKYRLNDSFFSLLKYSYGKYNRISHFEEDNQYD
;
A
#
# COMPACT_ATOMS: atom_id res chain seq x y z
N MET A 1 23.82 43.29 -32.18
CA MET A 1 23.69 42.12 -33.06
C MET A 1 23.90 40.80 -32.31
N ASP A 2 24.59 40.81 -31.17
CA ASP A 2 24.92 39.60 -30.39
C ASP A 2 23.68 38.79 -29.96
N LYS A 3 22.59 39.46 -29.56
CA LYS A 3 21.34 38.78 -29.17
C LYS A 3 20.67 38.02 -30.32
N LEU A 4 20.82 38.49 -31.56
CA LEU A 4 20.26 37.80 -32.73
C LEU A 4 21.07 36.55 -33.06
N VAL A 5 22.40 36.63 -32.90
CA VAL A 5 23.31 35.49 -33.08
C VAL A 5 23.01 34.38 -32.06
N ASP A 6 22.76 34.74 -30.80
CA ASP A 6 22.40 33.76 -29.77
C ASP A 6 21.06 33.06 -30.04
N VAL A 7 20.04 33.80 -30.52
CA VAL A 7 18.75 33.21 -30.89
C VAL A 7 18.89 32.27 -32.08
N ILE A 8 19.68 32.64 -33.09
CA ILE A 8 19.96 31.78 -34.24
C ILE A 8 20.72 30.51 -33.79
N LYS A 9 21.68 30.65 -32.87
CA LYS A 9 22.43 29.51 -32.33
C LYS A 9 21.54 28.52 -31.59
N ILE A 10 20.65 29.00 -30.72
CA ILE A 10 19.68 28.16 -29.99
C ILE A 10 18.71 27.49 -30.99
N PHE A 11 18.34 28.20 -32.05
CA PHE A 11 17.48 27.65 -33.09
C PHE A 11 18.19 26.55 -33.88
N LEU A 12 19.45 26.74 -34.27
CA LEU A 12 20.26 25.70 -34.88
C LEU A 12 20.41 24.49 -33.94
N ASP A 13 20.87 24.66 -32.71
CA ASP A 13 21.10 23.50 -31.82
C ASP A 13 19.86 22.62 -31.63
N LYS A 14 18.66 23.22 -31.60
CA LYS A 14 17.42 22.50 -31.30
C LYS A 14 16.63 22.06 -32.53
N TYR A 15 16.77 22.78 -33.65
CA TYR A 15 15.97 22.57 -34.87
C TYR A 15 16.81 22.26 -36.11
N PHE A 16 18.14 22.14 -36.02
CA PHE A 16 19.00 21.85 -37.16
C PHE A 16 18.64 20.53 -37.84
N ILE A 17 18.48 19.44 -37.08
CA ILE A 17 18.09 18.13 -37.63
C ILE A 17 16.70 18.20 -38.30
N PRO A 18 15.64 18.71 -37.65
CA PRO A 18 14.35 18.95 -38.29
C PRO A 18 14.43 19.82 -39.55
N THR A 19 15.29 20.84 -39.54
CA THR A 19 15.50 21.75 -40.67
C THR A 19 16.09 21.00 -41.86
N ILE A 20 17.13 20.19 -41.67
CA ILE A 20 17.73 19.37 -42.74
C ILE A 20 16.69 18.40 -43.33
N ILE A 21 15.94 17.71 -42.48
CA ILE A 21 14.87 16.80 -42.90
C ILE A 21 13.79 17.53 -43.68
N ALA A 22 13.41 18.74 -43.24
CA ALA A 22 12.41 19.53 -43.93
C ALA A 22 12.90 20.04 -45.28
N ILE A 23 14.18 20.42 -45.40
CA ILE A 23 14.78 20.83 -46.69
C ILE A 23 14.74 19.66 -47.67
N SER A 24 15.21 18.48 -47.27
CA SER A 24 15.23 17.29 -48.14
C SER A 24 13.81 16.85 -48.53
N ALA A 25 12.87 16.85 -47.57
CA ALA A 25 11.46 16.55 -47.82
C ALA A 25 10.80 17.59 -48.73
N THR A 26 11.14 18.87 -48.62
CA THR A 26 10.61 19.93 -49.49
C THR A 26 11.07 19.75 -50.92
N ILE A 27 12.36 19.47 -51.14
CA ILE A 27 12.91 19.20 -52.48
C ILE A 27 12.18 18.01 -53.12
N PHE A 28 12.01 16.92 -52.36
CA PHE A 28 11.29 15.74 -52.81
C PHE A 28 9.81 16.03 -53.10
N PHE A 29 9.16 16.81 -52.24
CA PHE A 29 7.75 17.16 -52.37
C PHE A 29 7.49 18.02 -53.60
N VAL A 30 8.34 19.01 -53.88
CA VAL A 30 8.17 19.85 -55.08
C VAL A 30 8.51 19.08 -56.36
N ALA A 31 9.45 18.13 -56.32
CA ALA A 31 9.74 17.27 -57.46
C ALA A 31 8.58 16.34 -57.83
N THR A 32 7.83 15.86 -56.82
CA THR A 32 6.68 14.96 -57.01
C THR A 32 5.37 15.71 -57.28
N TYR A 33 5.17 16.86 -56.64
CA TYR A 33 3.98 17.70 -56.76
C TYR A 33 4.36 19.15 -57.08
N PRO A 34 4.74 19.44 -58.34
CA PRO A 34 5.28 20.74 -58.73
C PRO A 34 4.27 21.89 -58.73
N ASP A 35 2.97 21.60 -58.69
CA ASP A 35 1.89 22.61 -58.62
C ASP A 35 0.91 22.29 -57.48
N CYS A 36 1.47 22.09 -56.29
CA CYS A 36 0.69 21.83 -55.10
C CYS A 36 -0.17 23.07 -54.76
N LEU A 37 -1.44 22.85 -54.43
CA LEU A 37 -2.42 23.90 -54.04
C LEU A 37 -2.75 24.95 -55.12
N LYS A 38 -2.33 24.78 -56.39
CA LYS A 38 -2.50 25.77 -57.49
C LYS A 38 -1.94 27.16 -57.14
N LEU A 39 -0.98 27.22 -56.21
CA LEU A 39 -0.38 28.48 -55.76
C LEU A 39 0.73 28.95 -56.72
N ARG A 40 1.29 28.05 -57.53
CA ARG A 40 2.39 28.38 -58.44
C ARG A 40 1.97 29.34 -59.55
N SER A 41 0.75 29.22 -60.06
CA SER A 41 0.23 30.11 -61.12
C SER A 41 -0.11 31.52 -60.63
N ASN A 42 -0.31 31.70 -59.32
CA ASN A 42 -0.86 32.93 -58.73
C ASN A 42 0.17 33.70 -57.88
N THR A 43 1.38 33.16 -57.71
CA THR A 43 2.40 33.68 -56.80
C THR A 43 3.77 33.69 -57.45
N ASN A 44 4.68 34.54 -56.96
CA ASN A 44 6.09 34.47 -57.34
C ASN A 44 6.67 33.09 -57.00
N GLU A 45 7.34 32.47 -57.96
CA GLU A 45 7.97 31.15 -57.86
C GLU A 45 8.88 31.03 -56.63
N PHE A 46 9.62 32.08 -56.27
CA PHE A 46 10.45 32.09 -55.06
C PHE A 46 9.63 32.01 -53.75
N LEU A 47 8.54 32.77 -53.67
CA LEU A 47 7.65 32.76 -52.50
C LEU A 47 6.94 31.42 -52.34
N TYR A 48 6.61 30.76 -53.46
CA TYR A 48 6.05 29.41 -53.45
C TYR A 48 6.98 28.41 -52.76
N TYR A 49 8.27 28.37 -53.13
CA TYR A 49 9.24 27.47 -52.50
C TYR A 49 9.39 27.70 -51.00
N ILE A 50 9.45 28.97 -50.56
CA ILE A 50 9.53 29.31 -49.12
C ILE A 50 8.28 28.85 -48.36
N LEU A 51 7.10 29.02 -48.96
CA LEU A 51 5.84 28.66 -48.32
C LEU A 51 5.73 27.14 -48.17
N VAL A 52 6.06 26.38 -49.22
CA VAL A 52 6.09 24.90 -49.15
C VAL A 52 7.10 24.43 -48.11
N PHE A 53 8.30 25.03 -48.07
CA PHE A 53 9.30 24.73 -47.05
C PHE A 53 8.76 24.94 -45.62
N CYS A 54 8.11 26.09 -45.37
CA CYS A 54 7.52 26.36 -44.07
C CYS A 54 6.44 25.34 -43.69
N LEU A 55 5.57 24.95 -44.62
CA LEU A 55 4.54 23.94 -44.37
C LEU A 55 5.13 22.58 -44.04
N VAL A 56 6.12 22.12 -44.83
CA VAL A 56 6.81 20.85 -44.59
C VAL A 56 7.57 20.89 -43.25
N PHE A 57 8.26 21.99 -42.95
CA PHE A 57 8.97 22.15 -41.69
C PHE A 57 8.03 22.11 -40.48
N LEU A 58 6.90 22.82 -40.53
CA LEU A 58 5.88 22.77 -39.49
C LEU A 58 5.31 21.35 -39.31
N PHE A 59 5.10 20.63 -40.41
CA PHE A 59 4.63 19.26 -40.39
C PHE A 59 5.63 18.31 -39.71
N VAL A 60 6.92 18.39 -40.08
CA VAL A 60 8.00 17.60 -39.44
C VAL A 60 8.07 17.89 -37.94
N LEU A 61 8.02 19.16 -37.52
CA LEU A 61 8.03 19.52 -36.11
C LEU A 61 6.82 18.97 -35.35
N SER A 62 5.64 19.00 -35.98
CA SER A 62 4.41 18.45 -35.40
C SER A 62 4.54 16.95 -35.16
N ILE A 63 5.04 16.19 -36.14
CA ILE A 63 5.29 14.75 -36.00
C ILE A 63 6.28 14.46 -34.87
N CYS A 64 7.42 15.17 -34.84
CA CYS A 64 8.42 14.96 -33.79
C CYS A 64 7.85 15.23 -32.39
N LYS A 65 7.01 16.25 -32.24
CA LYS A 65 6.36 16.57 -30.97
C LYS A 65 5.30 15.53 -30.59
N ALA A 66 4.50 15.08 -31.56
CA ALA A 66 3.50 14.04 -31.35
C ALA A 66 4.16 12.72 -30.91
N TYR A 67 5.23 12.30 -31.60
CA TYR A 67 5.99 11.09 -31.25
C TYR A 67 6.51 11.13 -29.80
N LYS A 68 7.19 12.22 -29.40
CA LYS A 68 7.68 12.38 -28.03
C LYS A 68 6.55 12.33 -26.99
N THR A 69 5.41 12.93 -27.31
CA THR A 69 4.24 12.95 -26.42
C THR A 69 3.66 11.53 -26.26
N ILE A 70 3.61 10.75 -27.34
CA ILE A 70 3.12 9.37 -27.31
C ILE A 70 4.09 8.48 -26.53
N CYS A 71 5.40 8.51 -26.82
CA CYS A 71 6.40 7.72 -26.11
C CYS A 71 6.38 7.98 -24.61
N SER A 72 6.41 9.26 -24.20
CA SER A 72 6.37 9.61 -22.78
C SER A 72 5.07 9.20 -22.08
N LYS A 73 3.94 9.15 -22.80
CA LYS A 73 2.67 8.65 -22.24
C LYS A 73 2.69 7.14 -22.05
N ILE A 74 3.27 6.39 -23.00
CA ILE A 74 3.44 4.93 -22.91
C ILE A 74 4.35 4.58 -21.73
N GLU A 75 5.51 5.22 -21.62
CA GLU A 75 6.45 5.00 -20.50
C GLU A 75 5.79 5.24 -19.14
N ARG A 76 5.00 6.33 -19.02
CA ARG A 76 4.24 6.63 -17.81
C ARG A 76 3.16 5.58 -17.52
N SER A 77 2.53 4.99 -18.52
CA SER A 77 1.56 3.90 -18.33
C SER A 77 2.26 2.65 -17.82
N ASN A 78 3.32 2.23 -18.50
CA ASN A 78 4.08 1.04 -18.14
C ASN A 78 4.68 1.15 -16.73
N ALA A 79 5.21 2.32 -16.36
CA ALA A 79 5.74 2.55 -15.01
C ALA A 79 4.63 2.47 -13.93
N LYS A 80 3.42 2.94 -14.23
CA LYS A 80 2.28 2.83 -13.32
C LYS A 80 1.83 1.38 -13.16
N GLU A 81 1.75 0.63 -14.25
CA GLU A 81 1.38 -0.79 -14.24
C GLU A 81 2.40 -1.62 -13.44
N GLN A 82 3.70 -1.39 -13.66
CA GLN A 82 4.75 -2.04 -12.88
C GLN A 82 4.66 -1.71 -11.39
N HIS A 83 4.43 -0.43 -11.05
CA HIS A 83 4.27 -0.03 -9.65
C HIS A 83 3.02 -0.67 -9.02
N GLN A 84 1.91 -0.76 -9.75
CA GLN A 84 0.70 -1.44 -9.28
C GLN A 84 0.94 -2.93 -9.04
N GLN A 85 1.58 -3.63 -9.98
CA GLN A 85 1.95 -5.03 -9.80
C GLN A 85 2.86 -5.24 -8.60
N TYR A 86 3.83 -4.36 -8.39
CA TYR A 86 4.71 -4.41 -7.21
C TYR A 86 3.91 -4.25 -5.91
N VAL A 87 3.03 -3.25 -5.83
CA VAL A 87 2.18 -3.01 -4.65
C VAL A 87 1.24 -4.21 -4.39
N GLU A 88 0.66 -4.80 -5.42
CA GLU A 88 -0.17 -6.00 -5.29
C GLU A 88 0.63 -7.22 -4.81
N THR A 89 1.86 -7.37 -5.32
CA THR A 89 2.76 -8.45 -4.91
C THR A 89 3.15 -8.32 -3.45
N GLU A 90 3.53 -7.13 -3.01
CA GLU A 90 3.85 -6.85 -1.60
C GLU A 90 2.64 -7.12 -0.69
N LYS A 91 1.44 -6.68 -1.11
CA LYS A 91 0.20 -6.99 -0.37
C LYS A 91 -0.05 -8.49 -0.26
N ARG A 92 0.20 -9.26 -1.33
CA ARG A 92 0.06 -10.72 -1.30
C ARG A 92 1.08 -11.36 -0.35
N LYS A 93 2.33 -10.90 -0.35
CA LYS A 93 3.36 -11.41 0.57
C LYS A 93 2.96 -11.19 2.02
N VAL A 94 2.51 -9.98 2.37
CA VAL A 94 2.07 -9.66 3.74
C VAL A 94 0.87 -10.51 4.16
N LEU A 95 -0.07 -10.78 3.24
CA LEU A 95 -1.18 -11.70 3.50
C LEU A 95 -0.71 -13.15 3.68
N GLU A 96 0.24 -13.60 2.86
CA GLU A 96 0.81 -14.95 2.95
C GLU A 96 1.55 -15.16 4.27
N GLU A 97 2.30 -14.15 4.73
CA GLU A 97 2.96 -14.15 6.05
C GLU A 97 1.93 -14.22 7.17
N LEU A 98 0.84 -13.45 7.09
CA LEU A 98 -0.26 -13.53 8.04
C LEU A 98 -0.85 -14.96 8.06
N TRP A 99 -1.22 -15.50 6.91
CA TRP A 99 -1.85 -16.83 6.83
C TRP A 99 -0.90 -17.93 7.33
N THR A 100 0.39 -17.84 6.97
CA THR A 100 1.43 -18.76 7.46
C THR A 100 1.61 -18.66 8.97
N PHE A 101 1.54 -17.45 9.52
CA PHE A 101 1.61 -17.23 10.96
C PHE A 101 0.40 -17.87 11.66
N VAL A 102 -0.81 -17.62 11.16
CA VAL A 102 -2.04 -18.17 11.74
C VAL A 102 -2.07 -19.70 11.64
N ASP A 103 -1.58 -20.29 10.54
CA ASP A 103 -1.51 -21.75 10.39
C ASP A 103 -0.64 -22.44 11.44
N LYS A 104 0.42 -21.76 11.89
CA LYS A 104 1.31 -22.27 12.95
C LYS A 104 0.69 -22.18 14.34
N LEU A 105 -0.40 -21.44 14.50
CA LEU A 105 -1.08 -21.31 15.79
C LEU A 105 -1.89 -22.56 16.13
N SER A 106 -1.92 -22.89 17.41
CA SER A 106 -2.82 -23.89 17.96
C SER A 106 -4.28 -23.46 17.80
N ILE A 107 -5.21 -24.43 17.77
CA ILE A 107 -6.66 -24.19 17.71
C ILE A 107 -7.16 -23.14 18.73
N PRO A 108 -6.80 -23.18 20.03
CA PRO A 108 -7.27 -22.17 20.98
C PRO A 108 -6.76 -20.76 20.65
N ASN A 109 -5.53 -20.64 20.15
CA ASN A 109 -4.97 -19.36 19.73
C ASN A 109 -5.71 -18.80 18.49
N LYS A 110 -6.09 -19.67 17.54
CA LYS A 110 -6.92 -19.27 16.39
C LYS A 110 -8.30 -18.77 16.82
N GLN A 111 -8.95 -19.46 17.77
CA GLN A 111 -10.23 -19.04 18.34
C GLN A 111 -10.13 -17.68 19.06
N ALA A 112 -9.02 -17.41 19.73
CA ALA A 112 -8.76 -16.10 20.31
C ALA A 112 -8.67 -14.99 19.24
N LEU A 113 -8.03 -15.24 18.08
CA LEU A 113 -8.02 -14.29 16.95
C LEU A 113 -9.43 -13.98 16.42
N PHE A 114 -10.28 -15.00 16.27
CA PHE A 114 -11.68 -14.80 15.89
C PHE A 114 -12.46 -14.01 16.95
N SER A 115 -12.17 -14.22 18.23
CA SER A 115 -12.78 -13.45 19.31
C SER A 115 -12.42 -11.96 19.22
N PHE A 116 -11.18 -11.63 18.87
CA PHE A 116 -10.78 -10.24 18.60
C PHE A 116 -11.47 -9.67 17.36
N LEU A 117 -11.66 -10.45 16.29
CA LEU A 117 -12.42 -10.00 15.12
C LEU A 117 -13.88 -9.70 15.47
N ARG A 118 -14.54 -10.59 16.20
CA ARG A 118 -15.94 -10.44 16.62
C ARG A 118 -16.15 -9.26 17.55
N THR A 119 -15.21 -9.03 18.45
CA THR A 119 -15.27 -7.94 19.43
C THR A 119 -14.67 -6.63 18.92
N ASN A 120 -14.28 -6.55 17.64
CA ASN A 120 -13.63 -5.40 17.04
C ASN A 120 -12.40 -4.90 17.85
N ASN A 121 -11.56 -5.85 18.27
CA ASN A 121 -10.32 -5.63 19.02
C ASN A 121 -10.51 -5.01 20.42
N THR A 122 -11.62 -5.27 21.10
CA THR A 122 -11.74 -4.88 22.52
C THR A 122 -10.77 -5.70 23.37
N PRO A 123 -10.14 -5.14 24.42
CA PRO A 123 -9.24 -5.89 25.27
C PRO A 123 -9.93 -7.07 25.97
N ILE A 124 -9.39 -8.28 25.80
CA ILE A 124 -9.92 -9.52 26.38
C ILE A 124 -9.05 -9.93 27.57
N GLU A 125 -9.67 -10.40 28.65
CA GLU A 125 -8.98 -10.97 29.80
C GLU A 125 -8.48 -12.37 29.45
N SER A 126 -7.20 -12.63 29.70
CA SER A 126 -6.68 -14.00 29.60
C SER A 126 -6.88 -14.70 30.94
N SER A 127 -7.71 -15.73 30.96
CA SER A 127 -7.80 -16.69 32.07
C SER A 127 -6.70 -17.74 32.02
N ASP A 128 -5.88 -17.77 30.94
CA ASP A 128 -4.90 -18.81 30.70
C ASP A 128 -3.73 -18.67 31.67
N THR A 129 -3.93 -19.30 32.80
CA THR A 129 -2.90 -19.55 33.78
C THR A 129 -2.02 -20.67 33.20
N TYR A 130 -0.82 -20.33 32.71
CA TYR A 130 0.29 -21.26 32.43
C TYR A 130 0.38 -22.01 31.08
N ALA A 131 -0.12 -21.48 29.95
CA ALA A 131 0.28 -22.01 28.64
C ALA A 131 1.42 -21.17 28.03
N SER A 132 2.63 -21.72 27.96
CA SER A 132 3.83 -21.06 27.37
C SER A 132 3.64 -20.66 25.90
N ASP A 133 2.72 -21.34 25.21
CA ASP A 133 2.51 -21.22 23.76
C ASP A 133 1.28 -20.35 23.42
N SER A 134 0.77 -19.59 24.39
CA SER A 134 -0.39 -18.73 24.18
C SER A 134 -0.02 -17.46 23.39
N ILE A 135 -0.85 -17.08 22.42
CA ILE A 135 -0.66 -15.84 21.64
C ILE A 135 -0.66 -14.58 22.50
N PHE A 136 -1.25 -14.63 23.71
CA PHE A 136 -1.28 -13.50 24.64
C PHE A 136 0.12 -13.07 25.11
N TYR A 137 1.12 -13.95 25.04
CA TYR A 137 2.51 -13.62 25.39
C TYR A 137 3.33 -13.07 24.20
N ASN A 138 2.78 -13.07 22.99
CA ASN A 138 3.47 -12.58 21.81
C ASN A 138 3.40 -11.04 21.73
N ARG A 139 4.49 -10.38 22.12
CA ARG A 139 4.62 -8.91 22.15
C ARG A 139 4.65 -8.27 20.76
N ASP A 140 4.92 -9.03 19.70
CA ASP A 140 4.98 -8.49 18.34
C ASP A 140 3.57 -8.25 17.78
N ILE A 141 2.59 -9.03 18.24
CA ILE A 141 1.19 -8.97 17.77
C ILE A 141 0.20 -8.44 18.81
N MET A 142 0.57 -8.40 20.10
CA MET A 142 -0.32 -7.97 21.19
C MET A 142 0.25 -6.82 22.02
N HIS A 143 -0.66 -5.94 22.45
CA HIS A 143 -0.44 -4.99 23.52
C HIS A 143 -1.10 -5.47 24.81
N GLU A 144 -0.28 -5.55 25.87
CA GLU A 144 -0.76 -5.74 27.24
C GLU A 144 -1.38 -4.42 27.73
N THR A 145 -2.62 -4.50 28.21
CA THR A 145 -3.30 -3.40 28.90
C THR A 145 -3.46 -3.81 30.36
N ILE A 146 -2.98 -2.96 31.27
CA ILE A 146 -3.05 -3.22 32.71
C ILE A 146 -4.53 -3.29 33.12
N ALA A 147 -4.97 -4.41 33.71
CA ALA A 147 -6.27 -4.49 34.35
C ALA A 147 -6.15 -4.14 35.83
N ARG A 148 -7.23 -3.56 36.37
CA ARG A 148 -7.33 -3.22 37.79
C ARG A 148 -7.15 -4.48 38.63
N ALA A 149 -6.44 -4.35 39.75
CA ALA A 149 -6.35 -5.39 40.77
C ALA A 149 -7.77 -5.73 41.25
N ILE A 150 -8.17 -6.99 41.09
CA ILE A 150 -9.34 -7.51 41.81
C ILE A 150 -8.86 -7.84 43.22
N GLN A 151 -9.52 -7.26 44.23
CA GLN A 151 -9.35 -7.67 45.62
C GLN A 151 -10.22 -8.89 45.83
N GLU A 152 -9.62 -10.07 46.03
CA GLU A 152 -10.35 -11.22 46.54
C GLU A 152 -10.30 -11.20 48.07
N GLU A 153 -11.46 -11.06 48.72
CA GLU A 153 -11.58 -11.37 50.14
C GLU A 153 -11.62 -12.90 50.31
N SER A 154 -10.71 -13.46 51.10
CA SER A 154 -10.68 -14.90 51.37
C SER A 154 -11.92 -15.30 52.20
N PHE A 155 -12.82 -16.09 51.62
CA PHE A 155 -13.97 -16.64 52.33
C PHE A 155 -13.55 -17.88 53.12
N CYS A 156 -13.41 -17.77 54.44
CA CYS A 156 -13.34 -18.93 55.33
C CYS A 156 -14.70 -19.15 56.02
N PRO A 157 -15.29 -20.36 55.97
CA PRO A 157 -16.47 -20.67 56.76
C PRO A 157 -16.08 -20.74 58.24
N THR A 158 -16.56 -19.80 59.05
CA THR A 158 -16.41 -19.81 60.50
C THR A 158 -17.05 -21.07 61.08
N THR A 159 -16.23 -22.06 61.44
CA THR A 159 -16.64 -23.16 62.31
C THR A 159 -16.54 -22.69 63.76
N ASN A 160 -17.70 -22.42 64.37
CA ASN A 160 -17.80 -22.11 65.79
C ASN A 160 -17.43 -23.34 66.62
N ARG A 161 -16.22 -23.38 67.16
CA ARG A 161 -15.82 -24.35 68.18
C ARG A 161 -15.42 -23.60 69.46
N LYS A 162 -16.29 -23.65 70.47
CA LYS A 162 -15.96 -23.25 71.84
C LYS A 162 -14.89 -24.20 72.40
N ASN A 163 -13.76 -23.67 72.87
CA ASN A 163 -13.31 -23.83 74.25
C ASN A 163 -11.91 -23.23 74.53
N ASN A 164 -11.82 -22.61 75.71
CA ASN A 164 -10.68 -22.53 76.63
C ASN A 164 -9.46 -21.67 76.25
N GLY A 165 -9.45 -20.43 76.75
CA GLY A 165 -8.30 -19.85 77.47
C GLY A 165 -7.06 -19.39 76.69
N HIS A 166 -7.02 -19.47 75.37
CA HIS A 166 -5.91 -18.94 74.58
C HIS A 166 -6.31 -17.67 73.83
N ILE A 167 -5.46 -16.64 73.91
CA ILE A 167 -5.57 -15.41 73.11
C ILE A 167 -5.40 -15.80 71.64
N VAL A 168 -6.47 -15.72 70.87
CA VAL A 168 -6.42 -15.86 69.41
C VAL A 168 -6.02 -14.51 68.84
N ILE A 169 -4.77 -14.39 68.38
CA ILE A 169 -4.34 -13.24 67.58
C ILE A 169 -4.95 -13.43 66.18
N PRO A 170 -5.75 -12.49 65.66
CA PRO A 170 -6.25 -12.56 64.29
C PRO A 170 -5.03 -12.50 63.36
N ILE A 171 -4.80 -13.55 62.58
CA ILE A 171 -3.82 -13.49 61.49
C ILE A 171 -4.51 -12.71 60.37
N GLU A 172 -4.21 -11.43 60.22
CA GLU A 172 -4.56 -10.69 59.01
C GLU A 172 -3.91 -11.41 57.82
N HIS A 173 -4.74 -12.02 56.97
CA HIS A 173 -4.25 -12.64 55.75
C HIS A 173 -3.96 -11.51 54.75
N PRO A 174 -2.78 -11.48 54.11
CA PRO A 174 -2.48 -10.44 53.13
C PRO A 174 -3.50 -10.51 51.99
N ILE A 175 -4.11 -9.37 51.65
CA ILE A 175 -4.96 -9.22 50.47
C ILE A 175 -4.09 -9.55 49.25
N ILE A 176 -4.35 -10.69 48.60
CA ILE A 176 -3.65 -11.07 47.38
C ILE A 176 -4.31 -10.30 46.24
N SER A 177 -3.72 -9.18 45.82
CA SER A 177 -4.10 -8.53 44.58
C SER A 177 -3.58 -9.36 43.40
N ILE A 178 -4.46 -10.11 42.74
CA ILE A 178 -4.09 -10.81 41.51
C ILE A 178 -4.21 -9.80 40.36
N PRO A 179 -3.11 -9.41 39.69
CA PRO A 179 -3.19 -8.55 38.53
C PRO A 179 -3.86 -9.34 37.40
N VAL A 180 -5.10 -8.98 37.07
CA VAL A 180 -5.73 -9.47 35.84
C VAL A 180 -5.02 -8.78 34.67
N LYS A 181 -4.65 -9.54 33.64
CA LYS A 181 -4.03 -8.99 32.43
C LYS A 181 -5.07 -8.96 31.31
N LYS A 182 -5.19 -7.81 30.66
CA LYS A 182 -6.01 -7.66 29.45
C LYS A 182 -5.11 -7.53 28.24
N TYR A 183 -5.51 -8.12 27.14
CA TYR A 183 -4.74 -8.13 25.90
C TYR A 183 -5.57 -7.60 24.75
N ARG A 184 -4.91 -6.87 23.87
CA ARG A 184 -5.47 -6.35 22.63
C ARG A 184 -4.47 -6.60 21.50
N LEU A 185 -4.94 -6.90 20.29
CA LEU A 185 -4.04 -7.00 19.15
C LEU A 185 -3.49 -5.61 18.77
N ASN A 186 -2.23 -5.57 18.33
CA ASN A 186 -1.67 -4.38 17.70
C ASN A 186 -2.57 -3.93 16.53
N ASP A 187 -2.80 -2.62 16.42
CA ASP A 187 -3.68 -2.04 15.41
C ASP A 187 -3.28 -2.40 13.97
N SER A 188 -1.97 -2.49 13.69
CA SER A 188 -1.46 -2.91 12.38
C SER A 188 -1.85 -4.36 12.09
N PHE A 189 -1.62 -5.26 13.06
CA PHE A 189 -1.93 -6.67 12.93
C PHE A 189 -3.45 -6.90 12.85
N PHE A 190 -4.23 -6.24 13.70
CA PHE A 190 -5.68 -6.31 13.67
C PHE A 190 -6.26 -5.80 12.35
N SER A 191 -5.74 -4.68 11.82
CA SER A 191 -6.19 -4.14 10.52
C SER A 191 -5.91 -5.11 9.38
N LEU A 192 -4.74 -5.77 9.39
CA LEU A 192 -4.39 -6.77 8.40
C LEU A 192 -5.29 -8.02 8.51
N LEU A 193 -5.51 -8.50 9.73
CA LEU A 193 -6.41 -9.63 10.02
C LEU A 193 -7.85 -9.32 9.57
N LYS A 194 -8.36 -8.13 9.92
CA LYS A 194 -9.69 -7.66 9.53
C LYS A 194 -9.83 -7.49 8.02
N TYR A 195 -8.81 -6.98 7.34
CA TYR A 195 -8.79 -6.88 5.88
C TYR A 195 -8.80 -8.27 5.22
N SER A 196 -8.00 -9.20 5.73
CA SER A 196 -7.95 -10.59 5.27
C SER A 196 -9.31 -11.26 5.37
N TYR A 197 -9.94 -11.20 6.55
CA TYR A 197 -11.26 -11.76 6.79
C TYR A 197 -12.35 -11.05 5.97
N GLY A 198 -12.36 -9.71 5.92
CA GLY A 198 -13.38 -8.97 5.17
C GLY A 198 -13.33 -9.15 3.66
N LYS A 199 -12.14 -9.39 3.10
CA LYS A 199 -11.96 -9.53 1.64
C LYS A 199 -11.99 -10.98 1.17
N TYR A 200 -11.44 -11.91 1.95
CA TYR A 200 -11.24 -13.31 1.55
C TYR A 200 -12.02 -14.30 2.42
N ASN A 201 -12.78 -13.82 3.41
CA ASN A 201 -13.51 -14.64 4.39
C ASN A 201 -12.65 -15.69 5.09
N ARG A 202 -11.36 -15.41 5.26
CA ARG A 202 -10.38 -16.32 5.89
C ARG A 202 -9.27 -15.55 6.59
N ILE A 203 -8.67 -16.18 7.60
CA ILE A 203 -7.50 -15.67 8.32
C ILE A 203 -6.29 -16.61 8.23
N SER A 204 -6.42 -17.74 7.55
CA SER A 204 -5.42 -18.79 7.33
C SER A 204 -5.49 -19.26 5.88
N HIS A 205 -4.55 -20.14 5.46
CA HIS A 205 -4.58 -20.71 4.11
C HIS A 205 -5.74 -21.68 3.92
N PHE A 206 -6.16 -22.33 5.00
CA PHE A 206 -7.25 -23.27 5.01
C PHE A 206 -8.56 -22.53 5.27
N GLU A 207 -9.61 -22.90 4.53
CA GLU A 207 -10.96 -22.54 4.91
C GLU A 207 -11.24 -23.26 6.23
N GLU A 208 -11.09 -22.55 7.33
CA GLU A 208 -11.69 -22.98 8.58
C GLU A 208 -13.19 -22.78 8.40
N ASP A 209 -13.87 -23.85 7.98
CA ASP A 209 -15.31 -23.97 8.11
C ASP A 209 -15.66 -23.43 9.50
N ASN A 210 -16.58 -22.46 9.57
CA ASN A 210 -17.13 -21.95 10.82
C ASN A 210 -17.83 -23.11 11.57
N GLN A 211 -17.06 -24.04 12.14
CA GLN A 211 -17.53 -25.24 12.84
C GLN A 211 -17.79 -24.95 14.33
N TYR A 212 -17.89 -23.68 14.71
CA TYR A 212 -18.10 -23.27 16.10
C TYR A 212 -19.19 -22.20 16.23
N ASP A 213 -20.27 -22.36 15.46
CA ASP A 213 -21.60 -21.85 15.83
C ASP A 213 -22.35 -22.90 16.66
#